data_AF-A0A373DBN0-F1
#
_entry.id   AF-A0A373DBN0-F1
#
_cell.length_a   1.000
_cell.length_b   1.000
_cell.length_c   1.000
_cell.angle_alpha   90.00
_cell.angle_beta   90.00
_cell.angle_gamma   90.00
#
_symmetry.space_group_name_H-M   'P 1'
#
loop_
_entity.id
_entity.type
_entity.pdbx_description
1 polymer ?
#
loop_
_entity_poly.entity_id
_entity_poly.type
_entity_poly.pdbx_seq_one_letter_code
_entity_poly.pdbx_strand_id
1 'polypeptide(L)'
;MKELSFKIQGEFVCHLARSWFWDENREYEKCEELLLSCLMTDEISEEEKKKIVVEILEGRKILVGVNELELVEDGERIRPLADKFKEYQKKEMIRKIEEDIQRRPLAYLDPYSCDKNINEYKPVDNLVFDDERDVQEAFGRHLTPYQEVRLWAYSSENLWYHASRLLPGFWDEKERKYLDNGLYLIERPKLVYELIGGPVTDQNEEKLFALLKNHLKSLVNNGFATGEKAKEIIHRNMKYDAAMKEINQERQEQTEEKPNSDQLNRTTSPDDFLSEYGLIDPSGNYYSCSFAGHHTKAHYILKARERKFYDFDEALDKLYSDGWAIIRNPDPGGSVFFDYRADRRPTKRQIDTAFDHMIRFNERTLPGIKEYLEHE
;
A
#
# COMPACT_ATOMS: atom_id res chain seq x y z
N MET A 1 -51.75 -23.36 -53.08
CA MET A 1 -50.83 -22.82 -52.06
C MET A 1 -49.58 -23.69 -52.09
N LYS A 2 -48.38 -23.12 -52.24
CA LYS A 2 -47.14 -23.90 -52.07
C LYS A 2 -46.79 -23.86 -50.59
N GLU A 3 -46.92 -25.00 -49.92
CA GLU A 3 -46.41 -25.17 -48.56
C GLU A 3 -44.88 -25.26 -48.60
N LEU A 4 -44.25 -24.48 -47.74
CA LEU A 4 -42.81 -24.49 -47.55
C LEU A 4 -42.55 -25.22 -46.22
N SER A 5 -41.98 -26.42 -46.28
CA SER A 5 -41.61 -27.17 -45.08
C SER A 5 -40.11 -27.05 -44.84
N PHE A 6 -39.74 -26.58 -43.65
CA PHE A 6 -38.35 -26.55 -43.19
C PHE A 6 -38.03 -27.83 -42.44
N LYS A 7 -36.80 -28.30 -42.59
CA LYS A 7 -36.23 -29.40 -41.79
C LYS A 7 -35.21 -28.78 -40.86
N ILE A 8 -35.38 -28.97 -39.56
CA ILE A 8 -34.44 -28.51 -38.55
C ILE A 8 -33.71 -29.73 -38.01
N GLN A 9 -32.37 -29.69 -38.09
CA GLN A 9 -31.50 -30.71 -37.52
C GLN A 9 -31.15 -30.29 -36.08
N GLY A 10 -31.37 -31.18 -35.11
CA GLY A 10 -31.13 -30.90 -33.69
C GLY A 10 -29.67 -30.52 -33.41
N GLU A 11 -28.74 -31.19 -34.09
CA GLU A 11 -27.31 -31.00 -33.93
C GLU A 11 -26.92 -29.57 -34.35
N PHE A 12 -27.48 -29.09 -35.46
CA PHE A 12 -27.24 -27.75 -35.95
C PHE A 12 -27.68 -26.69 -34.94
N VAL A 13 -28.88 -26.84 -34.34
CA VAL A 13 -29.38 -25.87 -33.34
C VAL A 13 -28.52 -25.91 -32.09
N CYS A 14 -28.12 -27.09 -31.62
CA CYS A 14 -27.24 -27.22 -30.45
C CYS A 14 -25.88 -26.55 -30.70
N HIS A 15 -25.27 -26.78 -31.86
CA HIS A 15 -24.00 -26.13 -32.23
C HIS A 15 -24.16 -24.61 -32.36
N LEU A 16 -25.25 -24.14 -32.97
CA LEU A 16 -25.55 -22.72 -33.08
C LEU A 16 -25.68 -22.06 -31.70
N ALA A 17 -26.47 -22.66 -30.79
CA ALA A 17 -26.65 -22.16 -29.43
C ALA A 17 -25.31 -22.12 -28.66
N ARG A 18 -24.47 -23.15 -28.82
CA ARG A 18 -23.13 -23.19 -28.22
C ARG A 18 -22.23 -22.09 -28.78
N SER A 19 -22.23 -21.85 -30.09
CA SER A 19 -21.43 -20.77 -30.68
C SER A 19 -21.93 -19.40 -30.24
N TRP A 20 -23.25 -19.19 -30.19
CA TRP A 20 -23.85 -17.96 -29.67
C TRP A 20 -23.42 -17.68 -28.23
N PHE A 21 -23.50 -18.68 -27.35
CA PHE A 21 -23.18 -18.51 -25.94
C PHE A 21 -21.67 -18.38 -25.68
N TRP A 22 -20.86 -19.27 -26.26
CA TRP A 22 -19.43 -19.36 -25.92
C TRP A 22 -18.55 -18.43 -26.73
N ASP A 23 -18.82 -18.31 -28.03
CA ASP A 23 -17.93 -17.66 -28.99
C ASP A 23 -18.39 -16.22 -29.28
N GLU A 24 -19.71 -16.00 -29.43
CA GLU A 24 -20.29 -14.68 -29.70
C GLU A 24 -20.67 -13.88 -28.45
N ASN A 25 -20.58 -14.47 -27.25
CA ASN A 25 -21.00 -13.88 -25.97
C ASN A 25 -22.44 -13.30 -25.97
N ARG A 26 -23.38 -14.00 -26.61
CA ARG A 26 -24.80 -13.66 -26.49
C ARG A 26 -25.32 -13.97 -25.08
N GLU A 27 -26.36 -13.23 -24.69
CA GLU A 27 -27.10 -13.41 -23.43
C GLU A 27 -27.62 -14.85 -23.29
N TYR A 28 -27.57 -15.38 -22.07
CA TYR A 28 -28.00 -16.75 -21.77
C TYR A 28 -29.46 -16.96 -22.16
N GLU A 29 -30.30 -15.98 -21.87
CA GLU A 29 -31.75 -15.98 -22.12
C GLU A 29 -32.06 -16.26 -23.60
N LYS A 30 -31.29 -15.67 -24.53
CA LYS A 30 -31.50 -15.90 -25.98
C LYS A 30 -31.12 -17.31 -26.42
N CYS A 31 -30.09 -17.88 -25.78
CA CYS A 31 -29.67 -19.25 -26.04
C CYS A 31 -30.65 -20.26 -25.40
N GLU A 32 -31.17 -19.93 -24.21
CA GLU A 32 -32.22 -20.67 -23.52
C GLU A 32 -33.50 -20.69 -24.34
N GLU A 33 -34.00 -19.54 -24.80
CA GLU A 33 -35.19 -19.43 -25.66
C GLU A 33 -35.07 -20.28 -26.93
N LEU A 34 -33.90 -20.23 -27.61
CA LEU A 34 -33.65 -21.03 -28.80
C LEU A 34 -33.76 -22.52 -28.50
N LEU A 35 -33.11 -23.01 -27.43
CA LEU A 35 -33.09 -24.43 -27.10
C LEU A 35 -34.43 -24.92 -26.52
N LEU A 36 -35.11 -24.10 -25.71
CA LEU A 36 -36.45 -24.41 -25.20
C LEU A 36 -37.46 -24.54 -26.33
N SER A 37 -37.33 -23.76 -27.41
CA SER A 37 -38.19 -23.89 -28.59
C SER A 37 -38.09 -25.25 -29.28
N CYS A 38 -36.99 -25.98 -29.09
CA CYS A 38 -36.80 -27.35 -29.58
C CYS A 38 -37.27 -28.43 -28.60
N LEU A 39 -37.53 -28.08 -27.33
CA LEU A 39 -37.95 -28.97 -26.25
C LEU A 39 -39.44 -28.82 -25.93
N MET A 40 -40.26 -28.44 -26.92
CA MET A 40 -41.69 -28.20 -26.78
C MET A 40 -42.46 -29.52 -26.64
N THR A 41 -42.36 -30.14 -25.46
CA THR A 41 -43.10 -31.35 -25.06
C THR A 41 -43.75 -31.13 -23.69
N ASP A 42 -44.91 -31.77 -23.49
CA ASP A 42 -45.66 -31.78 -22.23
C ASP A 42 -45.17 -32.87 -21.26
N GLU A 43 -44.25 -33.73 -21.70
CA GLU A 43 -43.78 -34.89 -20.95
C GLU A 43 -42.73 -34.56 -19.88
N ILE A 44 -42.03 -33.44 -20.03
CA ILE A 44 -40.97 -32.98 -19.12
C ILE A 44 -41.32 -31.62 -18.53
N SER A 45 -40.99 -31.43 -17.26
CA SER A 45 -41.23 -30.18 -16.56
C SER A 45 -40.35 -29.04 -17.10
N GLU A 46 -40.78 -27.80 -16.93
CA GLU A 46 -39.98 -26.62 -17.29
C GLU A 46 -38.60 -26.61 -16.59
N GLU A 47 -38.53 -27.10 -15.36
CA GLU A 47 -37.27 -27.19 -14.61
C GLU A 47 -36.30 -28.21 -15.21
N GLU A 48 -36.82 -29.36 -15.67
CA GLU A 48 -36.02 -30.37 -16.39
C GLU A 48 -35.57 -29.87 -17.76
N LYS A 49 -36.42 -29.15 -18.50
CA LYS A 49 -36.04 -28.53 -19.77
C LYS A 49 -34.85 -27.57 -19.60
N LYS A 50 -34.91 -26.71 -18.57
CA LYS A 50 -33.80 -25.79 -18.25
C LYS A 50 -32.50 -26.53 -17.89
N LYS A 51 -32.60 -27.64 -17.16
CA LYS A 51 -31.43 -28.48 -16.87
C LYS A 51 -30.83 -29.07 -18.15
N ILE A 52 -31.66 -29.53 -19.08
CA ILE A 52 -31.22 -30.03 -20.38
C ILE A 52 -30.54 -28.93 -21.20
N VAL A 53 -31.09 -27.71 -21.22
CA VAL A 53 -30.49 -26.54 -21.87
C VAL A 53 -29.07 -26.30 -21.34
N VAL A 54 -28.89 -26.31 -20.02
CA VAL A 54 -27.57 -26.17 -19.40
C VAL A 54 -26.65 -27.32 -19.84
N GLU A 55 -27.11 -28.56 -19.79
CA GLU A 55 -26.31 -29.72 -20.22
C GLU A 55 -25.91 -29.66 -21.71
N ILE A 56 -26.77 -29.11 -22.58
CA ILE A 56 -26.48 -28.87 -23.99
C ILE A 56 -25.43 -27.77 -24.15
N LEU A 57 -25.61 -26.63 -23.49
CA LEU A 57 -24.65 -25.52 -23.55
C LEU A 57 -23.28 -25.90 -22.99
N GLU A 58 -23.24 -26.73 -21.94
CA GLU A 58 -22.00 -27.26 -21.39
C GLU A 58 -21.35 -28.31 -22.28
N GLY A 59 -22.02 -28.82 -23.32
CA GLY A 59 -21.48 -29.88 -24.18
C GLY A 59 -21.58 -31.29 -23.60
N ARG A 60 -22.37 -31.50 -22.54
CA ARG A 60 -22.65 -32.84 -22.02
C ARG A 60 -23.63 -33.59 -22.91
N LYS A 61 -24.67 -32.89 -23.40
CA LYS A 61 -25.73 -33.49 -24.22
C LYS A 61 -25.91 -32.76 -25.54
N ILE A 62 -26.53 -33.44 -26.50
CA ILE A 62 -26.88 -32.90 -27.81
C ILE A 62 -28.22 -33.48 -28.27
N LEU A 63 -29.00 -32.68 -28.98
CA LEU A 63 -30.20 -33.14 -29.66
C LEU A 63 -29.80 -33.65 -31.03
N VAL A 64 -30.20 -34.88 -31.38
CA VAL A 64 -29.93 -35.51 -32.67
C VAL A 64 -31.23 -35.84 -33.36
N GLY A 65 -31.28 -35.63 -34.68
CA GLY A 65 -32.43 -36.01 -35.51
C GLY A 65 -32.99 -34.82 -36.28
N VAL A 66 -34.02 -35.11 -37.09
CA VAL A 66 -34.66 -34.14 -37.96
C VAL A 66 -36.16 -34.12 -37.66
N ASN A 67 -36.65 -33.00 -37.14
CA ASN A 67 -38.03 -32.78 -36.68
C ASN A 67 -38.48 -33.64 -35.49
N GLU A 68 -37.99 -34.87 -35.36
CA GLU A 68 -38.06 -35.71 -34.15
C GLU A 68 -36.66 -35.74 -33.53
N LEU A 69 -36.52 -35.20 -32.32
CA LEU A 69 -35.23 -34.98 -31.67
C LEU A 69 -35.06 -35.95 -30.50
N GLU A 70 -33.94 -36.66 -30.49
CA GLU A 70 -33.52 -37.49 -29.37
C GLU A 70 -32.39 -36.80 -28.62
N LEU A 71 -32.45 -36.83 -27.29
CA LEU A 71 -31.39 -36.29 -26.43
C LEU A 71 -30.35 -37.38 -26.16
N VAL A 72 -29.13 -37.18 -26.62
CA VAL A 72 -28.02 -38.12 -26.44
C VAL A 72 -26.84 -37.46 -25.71
N GLU A 73 -25.96 -38.29 -25.17
CA GLU A 73 -24.68 -37.82 -24.62
C GLU A 73 -23.74 -37.41 -25.77
N ASP A 74 -23.13 -36.24 -25.64
CA ASP A 74 -22.18 -35.69 -26.61
C ASP A 74 -20.75 -35.89 -26.12
N GLY A 75 -20.41 -35.22 -25.02
CA GLY A 75 -19.12 -35.36 -24.34
C GLY A 75 -17.92 -34.81 -25.11
N GLU A 76 -18.05 -34.31 -26.34
CA GLU A 76 -16.91 -33.89 -27.17
C GLU A 76 -16.17 -32.66 -26.63
N ARG A 77 -16.90 -31.70 -26.04
CA ARG A 77 -16.31 -30.43 -25.57
C ARG A 77 -17.01 -29.88 -24.32
N ILE A 78 -16.81 -30.57 -23.20
CA ILE A 78 -17.43 -30.20 -21.92
C ILE A 78 -16.81 -28.89 -21.39
N ARG A 79 -17.63 -27.85 -21.27
CA ARG A 79 -17.27 -26.53 -20.71
C ARG A 79 -18.30 -26.14 -19.65
N PRO A 80 -17.98 -26.18 -18.34
CA PRO A 80 -18.92 -25.80 -17.30
C PRO A 80 -19.35 -24.33 -17.42
N LEU A 81 -20.64 -24.03 -17.31
CA LEU A 81 -21.16 -22.66 -17.33
C LEU A 81 -20.50 -21.79 -16.24
N ALA A 82 -20.15 -22.41 -15.10
CA ALA A 82 -19.41 -21.77 -14.01
C ALA A 82 -18.12 -21.08 -14.49
N ASP A 83 -17.42 -21.65 -15.47
CA ASP A 83 -16.19 -21.07 -15.99
C ASP A 83 -16.46 -19.87 -16.89
N LYS A 84 -17.56 -19.88 -17.65
CA LYS A 84 -18.03 -18.68 -18.38
C LYS A 84 -18.43 -17.57 -17.42
N PHE A 85 -19.10 -17.88 -16.32
CA PHE A 85 -19.45 -16.89 -15.30
C PHE A 85 -18.20 -16.27 -14.66
N LYS A 86 -17.17 -17.06 -14.35
CA LYS A 86 -15.87 -16.53 -13.90
C LYS A 86 -15.23 -15.63 -14.95
N GLU A 87 -15.30 -16.01 -16.23
CA GLU A 87 -14.79 -15.19 -17.34
C GLU A 87 -15.54 -13.84 -17.42
N TYR A 88 -16.86 -13.85 -17.32
CA TYR A 88 -17.69 -12.64 -17.29
C TYR A 88 -17.38 -11.77 -16.07
N GLN A 89 -17.29 -12.35 -14.87
CA GLN A 89 -16.90 -11.63 -13.66
C GLN A 89 -15.52 -10.99 -13.80
N LYS A 90 -14.54 -11.70 -14.38
CA LYS A 90 -13.22 -11.16 -14.70
C LYS A 90 -13.31 -9.99 -15.66
N LYS A 91 -14.04 -10.13 -16.78
CA LYS A 91 -14.21 -9.05 -17.77
C LYS A 91 -14.87 -7.82 -17.17
N GLU A 92 -15.93 -8.01 -16.40
CA GLU A 92 -16.65 -6.92 -15.73
C GLU A 92 -15.78 -6.22 -14.69
N MET A 93 -14.97 -6.97 -13.95
CA MET A 93 -14.04 -6.39 -12.98
C MET A 93 -12.94 -5.58 -13.67
N ILE A 94 -12.40 -6.07 -14.79
CA ILE A 94 -11.44 -5.32 -15.61
C ILE A 94 -12.08 -4.03 -16.14
N ARG A 95 -13.32 -4.08 -16.61
CA ARG A 95 -14.07 -2.88 -17.03
C ARG A 95 -14.21 -1.87 -15.91
N LYS A 96 -14.50 -2.31 -14.68
CA LYS A 96 -14.53 -1.44 -13.49
C LYS A 96 -13.17 -0.81 -13.18
N ILE A 97 -12.08 -1.55 -13.37
CA ILE A 97 -10.72 -1.03 -13.22
C ILE A 97 -10.45 0.03 -14.29
N GLU A 98 -10.81 -0.23 -15.55
CA GLU A 98 -10.67 0.74 -16.65
C GLU A 98 -11.45 2.03 -16.36
N GLU A 99 -12.68 1.91 -15.85
CA GLU A 99 -13.48 3.07 -15.44
C GLU A 99 -12.87 3.83 -14.25
N ASP A 100 -12.34 3.13 -13.24
CA ASP A 100 -11.67 3.79 -12.10
C ASP A 100 -10.37 4.46 -12.52
N ILE A 101 -9.60 3.87 -13.45
CA ILE A 101 -8.42 4.50 -14.05
C ILE A 101 -8.78 5.83 -14.73
N GLN A 102 -9.90 5.90 -15.46
CA GLN A 102 -10.33 7.15 -16.08
C GLN A 102 -10.76 8.21 -15.06
N ARG A 103 -11.29 7.80 -13.91
CA ARG A 103 -11.77 8.70 -12.85
C ARG A 103 -10.69 9.13 -11.87
N ARG A 104 -9.81 8.21 -11.48
CA ARG A 104 -8.77 8.37 -10.44
C ARG A 104 -7.42 7.78 -10.90
N PRO A 105 -6.86 8.26 -12.01
CA PRO A 105 -5.61 7.72 -12.58
C PRO A 105 -4.42 7.80 -11.61
N LEU A 106 -4.39 8.80 -10.72
CA LEU A 106 -3.34 8.93 -9.71
C LEU A 106 -3.20 7.70 -8.80
N ALA A 107 -4.31 7.01 -8.48
CA ALA A 107 -4.28 5.80 -7.65
C ALA A 107 -3.54 4.63 -8.31
N TYR A 108 -3.31 4.70 -9.62
CA TYR A 108 -2.66 3.67 -10.42
C TYR A 108 -1.25 4.08 -10.87
N LEU A 109 -0.83 5.31 -10.55
CA LEU A 109 0.49 5.81 -10.90
C LEU A 109 1.51 5.22 -9.92
N ASP A 110 2.55 4.56 -10.44
CA ASP A 110 3.60 3.94 -9.63
C ASP A 110 4.62 5.00 -9.16
N PRO A 111 4.61 5.40 -7.87
CA PRO A 111 5.48 6.49 -7.38
C PRO A 111 6.96 6.09 -7.43
N TYR A 112 7.27 4.80 -7.49
CA TYR A 112 8.63 4.29 -7.50
C TYR A 112 9.26 4.27 -8.90
N SER A 113 8.46 4.36 -9.96
CA SER A 113 8.95 4.55 -11.34
C SER A 113 8.66 5.94 -11.90
N CYS A 114 7.85 6.74 -11.22
CA CYS A 114 7.71 8.15 -11.53
C CYS A 114 8.99 8.91 -11.10
N ASP A 115 9.45 9.81 -11.96
CA ASP A 115 10.58 10.70 -11.64
C ASP A 115 10.13 11.89 -10.76
N LYS A 116 8.81 12.16 -10.71
CA LYS A 116 8.20 13.23 -9.92
C LYS A 116 7.60 12.71 -8.62
N ASN A 117 7.56 13.59 -7.61
CA ASN A 117 6.83 13.32 -6.37
C ASN A 117 5.32 13.41 -6.61
N ILE A 118 4.62 12.29 -6.48
CA ILE A 118 3.16 12.22 -6.70
C ILE A 118 2.37 13.11 -5.74
N ASN A 119 2.89 13.35 -4.54
CA ASN A 119 2.26 14.22 -3.54
C ASN A 119 2.27 15.70 -3.94
N GLU A 120 3.06 16.06 -4.95
CA GLU A 120 3.15 17.41 -5.51
C GLU A 120 2.34 17.53 -6.83
N TYR A 121 1.49 16.55 -7.14
CA TYR A 121 0.65 16.59 -8.32
C TYR A 121 -0.18 17.87 -8.38
N LYS A 122 -0.07 18.57 -9.52
CA LYS A 122 -0.89 19.71 -9.88
C LYS A 122 -1.18 19.64 -11.39
N PRO A 123 -2.42 19.93 -11.82
CA PRO A 123 -2.72 20.07 -13.24
C PRO A 123 -1.76 21.07 -13.89
N VAL A 124 -1.28 20.73 -15.10
CA VAL A 124 -0.38 21.61 -15.86
C VAL A 124 -1.23 22.71 -16.50
N ASP A 125 -1.11 23.93 -16.01
CA ASP A 125 -1.91 25.10 -16.44
C ASP A 125 -1.11 26.15 -17.22
N ASN A 126 0.20 25.94 -17.38
CA ASN A 126 1.13 26.86 -18.00
C ASN A 126 1.81 26.27 -19.25
N LEU A 127 1.02 25.67 -20.15
CA LEU A 127 1.51 25.21 -21.45
C LEU A 127 1.94 26.39 -22.32
N VAL A 128 2.98 26.16 -23.14
CA VAL A 128 3.35 27.11 -24.20
C VAL A 128 2.25 27.12 -25.27
N PHE A 129 2.04 28.24 -25.94
CA PHE A 129 0.95 28.43 -26.91
C PHE A 129 0.84 27.31 -27.97
N ASP A 130 1.96 26.88 -28.56
CA ASP A 130 1.94 25.79 -29.55
C ASP A 130 1.53 24.44 -28.93
N ASP A 131 2.03 24.16 -27.72
CA ASP A 131 1.68 22.96 -26.96
C ASP A 131 0.19 22.96 -26.58
N GLU A 132 -0.34 24.10 -26.12
CA GLU A 132 -1.75 24.26 -25.81
C GLU A 132 -2.63 24.01 -27.05
N ARG A 133 -2.23 24.58 -28.20
CA ARG A 133 -2.94 24.37 -29.48
C ARG A 133 -2.95 22.88 -29.85
N ASP A 134 -1.79 22.21 -29.81
CA ASP A 134 -1.67 20.82 -30.22
C ASP A 134 -2.46 19.87 -29.29
N VAL A 135 -2.48 20.13 -27.97
CA VAL A 135 -3.35 19.41 -27.02
C VAL A 135 -4.83 19.62 -27.37
N GLN A 136 -5.22 20.88 -27.60
CA GLN A 136 -6.62 21.21 -27.90
C GLN A 136 -7.09 20.60 -29.22
N GLU A 137 -6.23 20.52 -30.23
CA GLU A 137 -6.52 19.85 -31.50
C GLU A 137 -6.66 18.33 -31.33
N ALA A 138 -5.80 17.70 -30.52
CA ALA A 138 -5.81 16.25 -30.34
C ALA A 138 -6.91 15.74 -29.39
N PHE A 139 -7.19 16.48 -28.31
CA PHE A 139 -8.03 16.01 -27.20
C PHE A 139 -9.22 16.93 -26.89
N GLY A 140 -9.30 18.09 -27.55
CA GLY A 140 -10.30 19.10 -27.28
C GLY A 140 -9.92 20.03 -26.13
N ARG A 141 -10.85 20.93 -25.77
CA ARG A 141 -10.61 22.00 -24.78
C ARG A 141 -10.38 21.48 -23.35
N HIS A 142 -10.85 20.28 -23.05
CA HIS A 142 -10.80 19.71 -21.70
C HIS A 142 -10.14 18.34 -21.75
N LEU A 143 -9.05 18.19 -21.00
CA LEU A 143 -8.39 16.92 -20.83
C LEU A 143 -9.20 16.03 -19.87
N THR A 144 -9.16 14.71 -20.11
CA THR A 144 -9.62 13.75 -19.11
C THR A 144 -8.63 13.70 -17.94
N PRO A 145 -9.05 13.26 -16.73
CA PRO A 145 -8.12 13.10 -15.60
C PRO A 145 -6.88 12.28 -15.97
N TYR A 146 -7.05 11.25 -16.81
CA TYR A 146 -5.94 10.42 -17.27
C TYR A 146 -4.94 11.22 -18.12
N GLN A 147 -5.44 12.05 -19.04
CA GLN A 147 -4.60 12.90 -19.87
C GLN A 147 -3.87 13.95 -19.04
N GLU A 148 -4.51 14.52 -18.02
CA GLU A 148 -3.87 15.46 -17.09
C GLU A 148 -2.72 14.80 -16.30
N VAL A 149 -2.94 13.61 -15.75
CA VAL A 149 -1.89 12.86 -15.03
C VAL A 149 -0.75 12.50 -15.97
N ARG A 150 -1.06 12.05 -17.20
CA ARG A 150 -0.04 11.75 -18.21
C ARG A 150 0.76 13.00 -18.57
N LEU A 151 0.10 14.14 -18.76
CA LEU A 151 0.75 15.42 -19.06
C LEU A 151 1.71 15.81 -17.95
N TRP A 152 1.23 15.76 -16.71
CA TRP A 152 2.02 16.05 -15.53
C TRP A 152 3.20 15.09 -15.38
N ALA A 153 3.03 13.79 -15.60
CA ALA A 153 4.11 12.80 -15.45
C ALA A 153 5.25 13.03 -16.46
N TYR A 154 4.98 13.63 -17.62
CA TYR A 154 5.97 13.89 -18.68
C TYR A 154 6.46 15.33 -18.76
N SER A 155 5.80 16.28 -18.09
CA SER A 155 6.25 17.67 -18.10
C SER A 155 7.56 17.81 -17.33
N SER A 156 8.52 18.58 -17.83
CA SER A 156 9.73 18.98 -17.09
C SER A 156 9.61 20.44 -16.63
N GLU A 157 10.35 20.85 -15.59
CA GLU A 157 10.41 22.27 -15.21
C GLU A 157 11.09 23.14 -16.29
N ASN A 158 11.92 22.53 -17.14
CA ASN A 158 12.61 23.19 -18.25
C ASN A 158 11.79 23.10 -19.55
N LEU A 159 10.89 24.06 -19.73
CA LEU A 159 10.38 24.78 -20.93
C LEU A 159 10.46 24.23 -22.38
N TRP A 160 10.70 22.93 -22.65
CA TRP A 160 10.88 22.46 -24.04
C TRP A 160 10.03 21.25 -24.45
N TYR A 161 9.26 20.62 -23.54
CA TYR A 161 8.61 19.34 -23.84
C TYR A 161 7.32 19.09 -23.03
N HIS A 162 6.19 19.71 -23.37
CA HIS A 162 5.01 19.52 -22.51
C HIS A 162 3.84 18.83 -23.22
N ALA A 163 3.39 19.26 -24.39
CA ALA A 163 2.19 18.65 -25.00
C ALA A 163 2.46 17.49 -25.95
N SER A 164 3.51 17.60 -26.78
CA SER A 164 3.73 16.67 -27.91
C SER A 164 3.83 15.20 -27.48
N ARG A 165 4.33 14.93 -26.27
CA ARG A 165 4.41 13.58 -25.66
C ARG A 165 3.08 12.93 -25.33
N LEU A 166 2.01 13.71 -25.25
CA LEU A 166 0.64 13.20 -25.15
C LEU A 166 0.11 12.73 -26.50
N LEU A 167 0.61 13.30 -27.60
CA LEU A 167 0.05 13.08 -28.92
C LEU A 167 0.17 11.61 -29.33
N PRO A 168 -0.88 11.03 -29.94
CA PRO A 168 -0.81 9.68 -30.47
C PRO A 168 0.37 9.53 -31.45
N GLY A 169 1.19 8.50 -31.23
CA GLY A 169 2.33 8.19 -32.10
C GLY A 169 3.58 9.04 -31.88
N PHE A 170 3.62 9.91 -30.86
CA PHE A 170 4.83 10.68 -30.53
C PHE A 170 6.02 9.78 -30.15
N TRP A 171 5.78 8.77 -29.32
CA TRP A 171 6.83 7.83 -28.91
C TRP A 171 6.94 6.68 -29.92
N ASP A 172 8.14 6.48 -30.48
CA ASP A 172 8.48 5.19 -31.06
C ASP A 172 8.45 4.14 -29.93
N GLU A 173 7.94 2.92 -30.20
CA GLU A 173 7.96 1.80 -29.25
C GLU A 173 9.36 1.53 -28.68
N LYS A 174 10.42 1.90 -29.42
CA LYS A 174 11.82 1.76 -28.99
C LYS A 174 12.30 2.87 -28.05
N GLU A 175 11.66 4.03 -28.06
CA GLU A 175 12.05 5.20 -27.27
C GLU A 175 11.28 5.29 -25.94
N ARG A 176 10.10 4.68 -25.87
CA ARG A 176 9.28 4.66 -24.64
C ARG A 176 9.96 3.80 -23.56
N LYS A 177 10.22 4.41 -22.39
CA LYS A 177 10.66 3.69 -21.19
C LYS A 177 9.67 2.57 -20.85
N TYR A 178 10.15 1.46 -20.28
CA TYR A 178 9.32 0.29 -20.05
C TYR A 178 8.25 0.50 -18.96
N LEU A 179 8.61 1.17 -17.86
CA LEU A 179 7.68 1.50 -16.76
C LEU A 179 6.98 2.85 -16.96
N ASP A 180 7.34 3.55 -18.03
CA ASP A 180 6.57 4.68 -18.56
C ASP A 180 6.35 5.82 -17.55
N ASN A 181 7.41 6.20 -16.82
CA ASN A 181 7.36 7.26 -15.80
C ASN A 181 6.23 7.07 -14.76
N GLY A 182 5.93 5.82 -14.38
CA GLY A 182 4.88 5.49 -13.41
C GLY A 182 3.58 5.00 -14.02
N LEU A 183 3.37 5.14 -15.34
CA LEU A 183 2.10 4.83 -16.01
C LEU A 183 1.93 3.35 -16.36
N TYR A 184 2.89 2.48 -15.99
CA TYR A 184 2.91 1.06 -16.34
C TYR A 184 1.59 0.32 -16.05
N LEU A 185 0.97 0.57 -14.89
CA LEU A 185 -0.27 -0.07 -14.45
C LEU A 185 -1.51 0.51 -15.14
N ILE A 186 -1.51 1.82 -15.43
CA ILE A 186 -2.62 2.52 -16.08
C ILE A 186 -2.89 1.94 -17.47
N GLU A 187 -1.83 1.60 -18.20
CA GLU A 187 -1.91 0.95 -19.52
C GLU A 187 -2.21 -0.56 -19.43
N ARG A 188 -2.34 -1.12 -18.22
CA ARG A 188 -2.45 -2.58 -17.97
C ARG A 188 -3.52 -2.92 -16.91
N PRO A 189 -4.81 -2.60 -17.16
CA PRO A 189 -5.90 -2.92 -16.22
C PRO A 189 -6.03 -4.42 -15.93
N LYS A 190 -5.70 -5.29 -16.91
CA LYS A 190 -5.66 -6.74 -16.71
C LYS A 190 -4.63 -7.16 -15.67
N LEU A 191 -3.47 -6.51 -15.64
CA LEU A 191 -2.43 -6.79 -14.65
C LEU A 191 -2.89 -6.35 -13.26
N VAL A 192 -3.53 -5.18 -13.13
CA VAL A 192 -4.12 -4.75 -11.85
C VAL A 192 -5.08 -5.82 -11.31
N TYR A 193 -5.98 -6.33 -12.16
CA TYR A 193 -6.88 -7.43 -11.78
C TYR A 193 -6.11 -8.68 -11.32
N GLU A 194 -5.03 -9.05 -12.02
CA GLU A 194 -4.21 -10.22 -11.65
C GLU A 194 -3.46 -10.03 -10.33
N LEU A 195 -3.10 -8.79 -9.98
CA LEU A 195 -2.41 -8.47 -8.74
C LEU A 195 -3.38 -8.37 -7.56
N ILE A 196 -4.43 -7.55 -7.66
CA ILE A 196 -5.30 -7.22 -6.51
C ILE A 196 -6.78 -7.58 -6.70
N GLY A 197 -7.19 -8.04 -7.88
CA GLY A 197 -8.54 -8.55 -8.13
C GLY A 197 -9.62 -7.49 -8.36
N GLY A 198 -9.31 -6.20 -8.28
CA GLY A 198 -10.29 -5.11 -8.42
C GLY A 198 -9.64 -3.72 -8.47
N PRO A 199 -10.45 -2.64 -8.38
CA PRO A 199 -9.94 -1.26 -8.36
C PRO A 199 -9.04 -0.97 -7.16
N VAL A 200 -8.17 0.04 -7.31
CA VAL A 200 -7.24 0.44 -6.24
C VAL A 200 -8.00 1.21 -5.16
N THR A 201 -7.71 0.90 -3.91
CA THR A 201 -8.26 1.57 -2.73
C THR A 201 -7.15 1.76 -1.72
N ASP A 202 -7.32 2.69 -0.79
CA ASP A 202 -6.33 2.97 0.28
C ASP A 202 -5.99 1.71 1.08
N GLN A 203 -6.91 0.74 1.17
CA GLN A 203 -6.71 -0.53 1.87
C GLN A 203 -5.87 -1.55 1.09
N ASN A 204 -5.80 -1.44 -0.24
CA ASN A 204 -5.13 -2.42 -1.10
C ASN A 204 -3.94 -1.86 -1.89
N GLU A 205 -3.66 -0.56 -1.80
CA GLU A 205 -2.56 0.12 -2.50
C GLU A 205 -1.18 -0.44 -2.09
N GLU A 206 -0.91 -0.59 -0.79
CA GLU A 206 0.35 -1.18 -0.30
C GLU A 206 0.54 -2.60 -0.88
N LYS A 207 -0.54 -3.38 -0.88
CA LYS A 207 -0.57 -4.74 -1.46
C LYS A 207 -0.31 -4.71 -2.97
N LEU A 208 -0.88 -3.75 -3.71
CA LEU A 208 -0.67 -3.60 -5.15
C LEU A 208 0.81 -3.43 -5.47
N PHE A 209 1.48 -2.48 -4.81
CA PHE A 209 2.88 -2.17 -5.12
C PHE A 209 3.85 -3.26 -4.67
N ALA A 210 3.53 -3.97 -3.57
CA ALA A 210 4.25 -5.16 -3.15
C ALA A 210 4.14 -6.30 -4.18
N LEU A 211 2.94 -6.54 -4.71
CA LEU A 211 2.72 -7.58 -5.73
C LEU A 211 3.31 -7.17 -7.09
N LEU A 212 3.24 -5.88 -7.45
CA LEU A 212 3.91 -5.35 -8.64
C LEU A 212 5.42 -5.55 -8.56
N LYS A 213 6.05 -5.29 -7.41
CA LYS A 213 7.48 -5.57 -7.20
C LYS A 213 7.82 -7.02 -7.53
N ASN A 214 7.05 -7.96 -7.00
CA ASN A 214 7.27 -9.39 -7.21
C ASN A 214 7.06 -9.79 -8.68
N HIS A 215 6.02 -9.25 -9.31
CA HIS A 215 5.75 -9.46 -10.74
C HIS A 215 6.92 -8.97 -11.60
N LEU A 216 7.35 -7.72 -11.43
CA LEU A 216 8.45 -7.14 -12.20
C LEU A 216 9.77 -7.88 -11.95
N LYS A 217 10.05 -8.29 -10.71
CA LYS A 217 11.21 -9.13 -10.37
C LYS A 217 11.18 -10.47 -11.11
N SER A 218 10.00 -11.10 -11.20
CA SER A 218 9.81 -12.34 -11.95
C SER A 218 10.10 -12.16 -13.45
N LEU A 219 9.69 -11.03 -14.05
CA LEU A 219 10.00 -10.74 -15.45
C LEU A 219 11.51 -10.66 -15.72
N VAL A 220 12.28 -10.06 -14.81
CA VAL A 220 13.74 -10.00 -14.92
C VAL A 220 14.36 -11.38 -14.73
N ASN A 221 13.97 -12.11 -13.67
CA ASN A 221 14.54 -13.41 -13.35
C ASN A 221 14.31 -14.46 -14.45
N ASN A 222 13.14 -14.42 -15.10
CA ASN A 222 12.78 -15.35 -16.17
C ASN A 222 13.23 -14.88 -17.56
N GLY A 223 13.97 -13.77 -17.65
CA GLY A 223 14.50 -13.25 -18.92
C GLY A 223 13.47 -12.59 -19.84
N PHE A 224 12.25 -12.32 -19.36
CA PHE A 224 11.23 -11.58 -20.13
C PHE A 224 11.55 -10.08 -20.22
N ALA A 225 12.30 -9.53 -19.25
CA ALA A 225 12.83 -8.17 -19.27
C ALA A 225 14.36 -8.22 -19.24
N THR A 226 15.01 -7.71 -20.28
CA THR A 226 16.47 -7.70 -20.44
C THR A 226 16.97 -6.30 -20.81
N GLY A 227 18.29 -6.08 -20.72
CA GLY A 227 18.92 -4.80 -21.08
C GLY A 227 18.40 -3.63 -20.25
N GLU A 228 18.02 -2.54 -20.92
CA GLU A 228 17.51 -1.32 -20.27
C GLU A 228 16.22 -1.56 -19.47
N LYS A 229 15.33 -2.46 -19.95
CA LYS A 229 14.09 -2.80 -19.23
C LYS A 229 14.38 -3.41 -17.87
N ALA A 230 15.38 -4.29 -17.80
CA ALA A 230 15.79 -4.92 -16.54
C ALA A 230 16.38 -3.87 -15.58
N LYS A 231 17.22 -2.95 -16.08
CA LYS A 231 17.80 -1.87 -15.27
C LYS A 231 16.72 -0.98 -14.67
N GLU A 232 15.72 -0.59 -15.46
CA GLU A 232 14.60 0.23 -15.03
C GLU A 232 13.80 -0.45 -13.91
N ILE A 233 13.48 -1.75 -14.07
CA ILE A 233 12.80 -2.56 -13.06
C ILE A 233 13.61 -2.66 -11.76
N ILE A 234 14.91 -2.94 -11.86
CA ILE A 234 15.80 -3.08 -10.70
C ILE A 234 15.84 -1.75 -9.93
N HIS A 235 16.02 -0.63 -10.63
CA HIS A 235 16.06 0.70 -10.02
C HIS A 235 14.75 1.06 -9.32
N ARG A 236 13.61 0.83 -9.97
CA ARG A 236 12.28 1.00 -9.35
C ARG A 236 12.12 0.16 -8.09
N ASN A 237 12.53 -1.11 -8.13
CA ASN A 237 12.41 -1.99 -6.97
C ASN A 237 13.35 -1.58 -5.81
N MET A 238 14.51 -1.01 -6.11
CA MET A 238 15.38 -0.40 -5.10
C MET A 238 14.73 0.81 -4.43
N LYS A 239 14.09 1.71 -5.20
CA LYS A 239 13.32 2.83 -4.66
C LYS A 239 12.19 2.36 -3.74
N TYR A 240 11.44 1.34 -4.17
CA TYR A 240 10.40 0.72 -3.34
C TYR A 240 10.97 0.20 -2.01
N ASP A 241 12.09 -0.52 -2.06
CA ASP A 241 12.70 -1.11 -0.86
C ASP A 241 13.26 -0.06 0.10
N ALA A 242 13.76 1.08 -0.40
CA ALA A 242 14.17 2.20 0.42
C ALA A 242 12.96 2.82 1.15
N ALA A 243 11.89 3.14 0.41
CA ALA A 243 10.67 3.71 0.99
C ALA A 243 10.02 2.80 2.04
N MET A 244 9.97 1.48 1.80
CA MET A 244 9.44 0.54 2.78
C MET A 244 10.29 0.45 4.04
N LYS A 245 11.62 0.66 3.95
CA LYS A 245 12.48 0.71 5.14
C LYS A 245 12.18 1.94 5.97
N GLU A 246 12.06 3.10 5.34
CA GLU A 246 11.71 4.37 6.00
C GLU A 246 10.36 4.26 6.71
N ILE A 247 9.32 3.78 6.01
CA ILE A 247 7.98 3.59 6.60
C ILE A 247 8.03 2.62 7.79
N ASN A 248 8.78 1.53 7.69
CA ASN A 248 8.89 0.58 8.79
C ASN A 248 9.67 1.15 9.99
N GLN A 249 10.68 1.98 9.75
CA GLN A 249 11.39 2.72 10.81
C GLN A 249 10.45 3.69 11.50
N GLU A 250 9.71 4.51 10.75
CA GLU A 250 8.71 5.44 11.32
C GLU A 250 7.62 4.71 12.12
N ARG A 251 7.12 3.57 11.62
CA ARG A 251 6.15 2.74 12.35
C ARG A 251 6.76 2.19 13.65
N GLN A 252 8.03 1.76 13.63
CA GLN A 252 8.73 1.31 14.84
C GLN A 252 8.89 2.44 15.85
N GLU A 253 9.31 3.63 15.40
CA GLU A 253 9.44 4.83 16.25
C GLU A 253 8.10 5.30 16.83
N GLN A 254 6.99 5.12 16.10
CA GLN A 254 5.63 5.41 16.60
C GLN A 254 5.11 4.36 17.61
N THR A 255 5.59 3.12 17.53
CA THR A 255 5.19 2.04 18.45
C THR A 255 5.96 2.09 19.77
N GLU A 256 7.12 2.74 19.79
CA GLU A 256 7.83 3.13 21.01
C GLU A 256 7.14 4.37 21.64
N GLU A 257 5.97 4.18 22.27
CA GLU A 257 5.31 5.22 23.07
C GLU A 257 6.27 5.73 24.17
N LYS A 258 6.94 6.86 23.93
CA LYS A 258 7.54 7.64 25.02
C LYS A 258 6.39 8.08 25.94
N PRO A 259 6.39 7.74 27.23
CA PRO A 259 5.35 8.18 28.15
C PRO A 259 5.25 9.71 28.10
N ASN A 260 4.04 10.25 27.99
CA ASN A 260 3.83 11.69 28.03
C ASN A 260 4.47 12.27 29.31
N SER A 261 5.04 13.47 29.21
CA SER A 261 5.75 14.21 30.26
C SER A 261 5.14 14.06 31.67
N ASP A 262 3.82 14.19 31.79
CA ASP A 262 3.09 14.01 33.05
C ASP A 262 3.18 12.59 33.62
N GLN A 263 3.06 11.56 32.78
CA GLN A 263 3.16 10.16 33.20
C GLN A 263 4.61 9.82 33.59
N LEU A 264 5.58 10.31 32.82
CA LEU A 264 7.00 10.10 33.09
C LEU A 264 7.40 10.70 34.45
N ASN A 265 6.95 11.93 34.73
CA ASN A 265 7.20 12.62 35.99
C ASN A 265 6.51 11.95 37.19
N ARG A 266 5.34 11.32 37.01
CA ARG A 266 4.57 10.70 38.10
C ARG A 266 4.95 9.26 38.40
N THR A 267 5.65 8.59 37.48
CA THR A 267 6.07 7.20 37.64
C THR A 267 7.15 7.10 38.73
N THR A 268 6.99 6.21 39.70
CA THR A 268 7.89 6.11 40.86
C THR A 268 8.79 4.87 40.84
N SER A 269 8.63 4.01 39.85
CA SER A 269 9.50 2.87 39.59
C SER A 269 10.70 3.31 38.76
N PRO A 270 11.87 2.66 38.92
CA PRO A 270 12.99 2.90 38.03
C PRO A 270 12.71 2.39 36.62
N ASP A 271 13.44 2.93 35.66
CA ASP A 271 13.29 2.65 34.24
C ASP A 271 14.64 2.58 33.51
N ASP A 272 14.63 2.08 32.27
CA ASP A 272 15.82 1.93 31.44
C ASP A 272 16.03 3.16 30.55
N PHE A 273 16.31 4.30 31.21
CA PHE A 273 16.65 5.58 30.56
C PHE A 273 15.60 6.02 29.52
N LEU A 274 14.34 6.13 29.94
CA LEU A 274 13.26 6.67 29.09
C LEU A 274 13.43 8.16 28.76
N SER A 275 14.29 8.88 29.50
CA SER A 275 14.64 10.29 29.28
C SER A 275 16.08 10.60 29.65
N GLU A 276 16.66 11.57 28.93
CA GLU A 276 17.99 12.14 29.17
C GLU A 276 18.08 12.87 30.53
N TYR A 277 16.95 13.20 31.16
CA TYR A 277 16.87 13.82 32.48
C TYR A 277 16.32 12.85 33.51
N GLY A 278 16.88 12.86 34.72
CA GLY A 278 16.41 11.93 35.74
C GLY A 278 17.12 12.05 37.08
N LEU A 279 16.74 11.14 37.97
CA LEU A 279 17.31 10.98 39.31
C LEU A 279 17.95 9.59 39.42
N ILE A 280 19.04 9.47 40.16
CA ILE A 280 19.72 8.20 40.41
C ILE A 280 19.76 7.93 41.91
N ASP A 281 19.10 6.86 42.36
CA ASP A 281 19.10 6.51 43.77
C ASP A 281 20.45 5.94 44.24
N PRO A 282 20.72 5.85 45.56
CA PRO A 282 21.99 5.33 46.06
C PRO A 282 22.33 3.90 45.61
N SER A 283 21.34 3.13 45.15
CA SER A 283 21.53 1.77 44.64
C SER A 283 21.89 1.74 43.15
N GLY A 284 21.87 2.88 42.46
CA GLY A 284 22.16 2.99 41.03
C GLY A 284 20.92 2.89 40.13
N ASN A 285 19.70 2.89 40.67
CA ASN A 285 18.53 2.82 39.79
C ASN A 285 18.22 4.19 39.18
N TYR A 286 17.93 4.24 37.87
CA TYR A 286 17.58 5.47 37.15
C TYR A 286 16.07 5.71 37.13
N TYR A 287 15.68 6.96 37.30
CA TYR A 287 14.29 7.40 37.33
C TYR A 287 14.11 8.58 36.38
N SER A 288 13.60 8.31 35.18
CA SER A 288 13.44 9.31 34.13
C SER A 288 12.39 10.36 34.47
N CYS A 289 12.66 11.61 34.09
CA CYS A 289 11.73 12.73 34.15
C CYS A 289 11.78 13.55 32.86
N SER A 290 10.74 14.33 32.61
CA SER A 290 10.73 15.27 31.48
C SER A 290 11.58 16.52 31.78
N PHE A 291 11.79 17.36 30.76
CA PHE A 291 12.47 18.64 30.92
C PHE A 291 11.81 19.47 32.03
N ALA A 292 12.62 19.99 32.96
CA ALA A 292 12.17 20.67 34.19
C ALA A 292 11.26 19.82 35.12
N GLY A 293 11.24 18.49 34.95
CA GLY A 293 10.38 17.56 35.69
C GLY A 293 10.95 17.02 37.01
N HIS A 294 12.18 17.38 37.39
CA HIS A 294 12.90 16.80 38.55
C HIS A 294 12.15 16.97 39.87
N HIS A 295 11.57 18.14 40.13
CA HIS A 295 10.79 18.40 41.34
C HIS A 295 9.51 17.55 41.40
N THR A 296 8.78 17.46 40.28
CA THR A 296 7.60 16.60 40.17
C THR A 296 7.97 15.14 40.44
N LYS A 297 9.03 14.65 39.80
CA LYS A 297 9.52 13.28 39.98
C LYS A 297 9.89 13.00 41.43
N ALA A 298 10.64 13.90 42.05
CA ALA A 298 11.03 13.80 43.45
C ALA A 298 9.81 13.75 44.39
N HIS A 299 8.83 14.63 44.17
CA HIS A 299 7.59 14.67 44.95
C HIS A 299 6.85 13.34 44.92
N TYR A 300 6.65 12.75 43.73
CA TYR A 300 5.93 11.48 43.61
C TYR A 300 6.72 10.30 44.19
N ILE A 301 8.04 10.26 44.01
CA ILE A 301 8.91 9.24 44.62
C ILE A 301 8.79 9.28 46.16
N LEU A 302 8.91 10.46 46.78
CA LEU A 302 8.81 10.60 48.23
C LEU A 302 7.39 10.29 48.74
N LYS A 303 6.36 10.74 48.02
CA LYS A 303 4.96 10.43 48.33
C LYS A 303 4.72 8.91 48.36
N ALA A 304 5.28 8.18 47.41
CA ALA A 304 5.16 6.72 47.35
C ALA A 304 5.98 6.00 48.43
N ARG A 305 7.21 6.47 48.70
CA ARG A 305 8.14 5.82 49.65
C ARG A 305 7.82 6.09 51.11
N GLU A 306 7.54 7.34 51.46
CA GLU A 306 7.41 7.79 52.86
C GLU A 306 5.95 8.03 53.29
N ARG A 307 5.01 8.03 52.34
CA ARG A 307 3.58 8.37 52.58
C ARG A 307 3.37 9.72 53.29
N LYS A 308 4.34 10.63 53.16
CA LYS A 308 4.30 12.01 53.66
C LYS A 308 4.18 12.99 52.50
N PHE A 309 3.50 14.11 52.76
CA PHE A 309 3.39 15.19 51.80
C PHE A 309 4.56 16.16 52.05
N TYR A 310 5.44 16.28 51.06
CA TYR A 310 6.49 17.29 51.02
C TYR A 310 6.05 18.42 50.09
N ASP A 311 6.44 19.64 50.40
CA ASP A 311 6.30 20.74 49.43
C ASP A 311 7.08 20.41 48.16
N PHE A 312 6.60 20.90 47.03
CA PHE A 312 7.12 20.57 45.70
C PHE A 312 8.59 20.99 45.55
N ASP A 313 8.96 22.14 46.12
CA ASP A 313 10.33 22.65 46.11
C ASP A 313 11.24 21.87 47.08
N GLU A 314 10.72 21.42 48.22
CA GLU A 314 11.48 20.68 49.24
C GLU A 314 11.77 19.22 48.86
N ALA A 315 10.94 18.63 47.98
CA ALA A 315 11.04 17.21 47.64
C ALA A 315 12.35 16.84 46.95
N LEU A 316 12.82 17.67 46.02
CA LEU A 316 14.09 17.43 45.33
C LEU A 316 15.28 17.59 46.29
N ASP A 317 15.25 18.64 47.11
CA ASP A 317 16.29 18.91 48.12
C ASP A 317 16.39 17.77 49.14
N LYS A 318 15.25 17.17 49.51
CA LYS A 318 15.23 15.99 50.39
C LYS A 318 15.91 14.79 49.75
N LEU A 319 15.59 14.43 48.51
CA LEU A 319 16.25 13.32 47.81
C LEU A 319 17.75 13.58 47.62
N TYR A 320 18.11 14.82 47.28
CA TYR A 320 19.51 15.25 47.18
C TYR A 320 20.24 15.12 48.53
N SER A 321 19.58 15.49 49.64
CA SER A 321 20.11 15.29 51.00
C SER A 321 20.22 13.82 51.40
N ASP A 322 19.36 12.96 50.87
CA ASP A 322 19.39 11.51 51.06
C ASP A 322 20.43 10.81 50.18
N GLY A 323 21.22 11.57 49.40
CA GLY A 323 22.32 11.05 48.60
C GLY A 323 21.90 10.55 47.23
N TRP A 324 20.80 11.03 46.67
CA TRP A 324 20.47 10.82 45.26
C TRP A 324 21.29 11.75 44.38
N ALA A 325 21.70 11.24 43.21
CA ALA A 325 22.28 12.06 42.15
C ALA A 325 21.20 12.54 41.18
N ILE A 326 21.47 13.62 40.46
CA ILE A 326 20.55 14.24 39.52
C ILE A 326 21.27 14.41 38.18
N ILE A 327 20.64 13.97 37.08
CA ILE A 327 21.03 14.37 35.73
C ILE A 327 20.17 15.57 35.33
N ARG A 328 20.73 16.77 35.42
CA ARG A 328 20.01 18.03 35.23
C ARG A 328 19.84 18.40 33.77
N ASN A 329 18.83 19.22 33.51
CA ASN A 329 18.62 19.84 32.20
C ASN A 329 19.84 20.69 31.82
N PRO A 330 20.15 20.83 30.52
CA PRO A 330 21.23 21.70 30.07
C PRO A 330 20.93 23.17 30.40
N ASP A 331 21.99 23.91 30.75
CA ASP A 331 21.95 25.38 30.69
C ASP A 331 21.80 25.85 29.23
N PRO A 332 21.35 27.09 28.96
CA PRO A 332 21.22 27.61 27.60
C PRO A 332 22.52 27.45 26.78
N GLY A 333 22.52 26.49 25.85
CA GLY A 333 23.67 26.13 25.01
C GLY A 333 24.61 25.04 25.56
N GLY A 334 24.25 24.39 26.68
CA GLY A 334 25.06 23.38 27.36
C GLY A 334 24.62 21.91 27.15
N SER A 335 25.36 20.99 27.75
CA SER A 335 25.00 19.58 27.89
C SER A 335 24.28 19.35 29.23
N VAL A 336 23.52 18.25 29.35
CA VAL A 336 23.07 17.76 30.67
C VAL A 336 24.27 17.58 31.58
N PHE A 337 24.08 17.65 32.89
CA PHE A 337 25.18 17.52 33.85
C PHE A 337 24.78 16.71 35.07
N PHE A 338 25.77 15.99 35.60
CA PHE A 338 25.67 15.20 36.81
C PHE A 338 25.83 16.11 38.02
N ASP A 339 24.78 16.22 38.81
CA ASP A 339 24.76 16.97 40.05
C ASP A 339 24.66 16.02 41.25
N TYR A 340 25.60 16.18 42.18
CA TYR A 340 25.64 15.47 43.44
C TYR A 340 26.12 16.39 44.55
N ARG A 341 25.63 16.14 45.77
CA ARG A 341 25.89 16.99 46.92
C ARG A 341 27.40 17.02 47.23
N ALA A 342 28.01 18.20 47.09
CA ALA A 342 29.47 18.37 47.11
C ALA A 342 30.16 17.97 48.42
N ASP A 343 29.43 17.88 49.54
CA ASP A 343 29.97 17.47 50.85
C ASP A 343 30.06 15.93 51.01
N ARG A 344 29.65 15.17 50.00
CA ARG A 344 29.62 13.70 49.99
C ARG A 344 30.12 13.16 48.66
N ARG A 345 30.32 11.84 48.59
CA ARG A 345 30.63 11.15 47.33
C ARG A 345 29.46 10.28 46.86
N PRO A 346 29.17 10.24 45.55
CA PRO A 346 28.22 9.30 44.99
C PRO A 346 28.72 7.86 45.16
N THR A 347 27.80 6.90 45.17
CA THR A 347 28.17 5.48 45.22
C THR A 347 28.75 5.04 43.88
N LYS A 348 29.57 3.97 43.88
CA LYS A 348 30.09 3.38 42.62
C LYS A 348 28.96 3.05 41.65
N ARG A 349 27.84 2.51 42.14
CA ARG A 349 26.68 2.20 41.31
C ARG A 349 26.06 3.43 40.67
N GLN A 350 26.00 4.56 41.36
CA GLN A 350 25.52 5.82 40.78
C GLN A 350 26.46 6.32 39.68
N ILE A 351 27.77 6.16 39.85
CA ILE A 351 28.77 6.51 38.82
C ILE A 351 28.62 5.58 37.61
N ASP A 352 28.51 4.26 37.84
CA ASP A 352 28.31 3.27 36.77
C ASP A 352 27.03 3.59 35.96
N THR A 353 25.91 3.86 36.63
CA THR A 353 24.64 4.25 35.97
C THR A 353 24.77 5.56 35.18
N ALA A 354 25.60 6.50 35.64
CA ALA A 354 25.84 7.75 34.91
C ALA A 354 26.70 7.51 33.65
N PHE A 355 27.61 6.52 33.65
CA PHE A 355 28.29 6.08 32.42
C PHE A 355 27.35 5.34 31.46
N ASP A 356 26.48 4.48 31.98
CA ASP A 356 25.46 3.81 31.17
C ASP A 356 24.51 4.82 30.50
N HIS A 357 24.14 5.88 31.22
CA HIS A 357 23.41 7.02 30.68
C HIS A 357 24.14 7.66 29.49
N MET A 358 25.44 7.99 29.64
CA MET A 358 26.23 8.58 28.56
C MET A 358 26.28 7.69 27.31
N ILE A 359 26.40 6.37 27.49
CA ILE A 359 26.37 5.40 26.39
C ILE A 359 25.00 5.41 25.72
N ARG A 360 23.93 5.38 26.52
CA ARG A 360 22.55 5.30 26.03
C ARG A 360 22.16 6.52 25.19
N PHE A 361 22.56 7.71 25.59
CA PHE A 361 22.23 8.97 24.89
C PHE A 361 23.35 9.47 23.97
N ASN A 362 24.41 8.66 23.79
CA ASN A 362 25.56 8.98 22.93
C ASN A 362 26.22 10.33 23.31
N GLU A 363 26.32 10.59 24.61
CA GLU A 363 26.94 11.78 25.17
C GLU A 363 28.44 11.59 25.34
N ARG A 364 29.24 12.51 24.77
CA ARG A 364 30.71 12.44 24.84
C ARG A 364 31.25 12.69 26.25
N THR A 365 30.57 13.52 27.02
CA THR A 365 30.96 13.91 28.37
C THR A 365 29.71 14.24 29.18
N LEU A 366 29.71 13.89 30.45
CA LEU A 366 28.73 14.33 31.43
C LEU A 366 29.41 15.28 32.43
N PRO A 367 29.33 16.61 32.24
CA PRO A 367 29.85 17.59 33.19
C PRO A 367 29.43 17.30 34.64
N GLY A 368 30.29 17.63 35.61
CA GLY A 368 30.08 17.36 37.04
C GLY A 368 30.50 15.96 37.49
N ILE A 369 30.48 14.93 36.63
CA ILE A 369 30.92 13.58 37.04
C ILE A 369 32.43 13.49 37.25
N LYS A 370 33.21 14.30 36.52
CA LYS A 370 34.68 14.24 36.51
C LYS A 370 35.30 14.50 37.88
N GLU A 371 34.65 15.31 38.71
CA GLU A 371 35.07 15.63 40.09
C GLU A 371 35.15 14.38 40.99
N TYR A 372 34.50 13.29 40.59
CA TYR A 372 34.42 12.06 41.37
C TYR A 372 35.26 10.92 40.79
N LEU A 373 35.94 11.11 39.65
CA LEU A 373 36.75 10.09 38.97
C LEU A 373 38.22 10.04 39.45
N GLU A 374 38.72 11.07 40.14
CA GLU A 374 40.16 11.27 40.35
C GLU A 374 40.74 10.70 41.67
N HIS A 375 39.99 9.91 42.43
CA HIS A 375 40.50 9.27 43.63
C HIS A 375 39.95 7.84 43.77
N GLU A 376 40.57 6.89 43.08
CA GLU A 376 40.61 5.47 43.48
C GLU A 376 41.77 5.22 44.45
#